data_AF-A0A2E9WBZ0-F1
#
_entry.id   AF-A0A2E9WBZ0-F1
#
_cell.length_a   1.000
_cell.length_b   1.000
_cell.length_c   1.000
_cell.angle_alpha   90.00
_cell.angle_beta   90.00
_cell.angle_gamma   90.00
#
_symmetry.space_group_name_H-M   'P 1'
#
loop_
_entity.id
_entity.type
_entity.pdbx_description
1 polymer ?
#
loop_
_entity_poly.entity_id
_entity_poly.type
_entity_poly.pdbx_seq_one_letter_code
_entity_poly.pdbx_strand_id
1 'polypeptide(L)'
;MTNATQTTPIPAIDQLVPHSAPMLLIERVCDTGPDHLQAEVTIQQTSMFFEKGHGVPTYVGIEYIAQAVAAYSGWRAKSAHPAALPHIGYLL
;
A
#
# COMPACT_ATOMS: atom_id res chain seq x y z
N MET A 1 -1.84 -27.55 -24.08
CA MET A 1 -1.52 -27.61 -22.63
C MET A 1 -1.65 -26.19 -22.11
N THR A 2 -2.76 -25.87 -21.45
CA THR A 2 -3.06 -24.52 -20.94
C THR A 2 -2.28 -24.29 -19.65
N ASN A 3 -1.24 -23.46 -19.69
CA ASN A 3 -0.56 -23.01 -18.47
C ASN A 3 -1.51 -22.09 -17.69
N ALA A 4 -2.06 -22.59 -16.59
CA ALA A 4 -2.68 -21.74 -15.58
C ALA A 4 -1.56 -20.91 -14.94
N THR A 5 -1.47 -19.63 -15.25
CA THR A 5 -0.72 -18.65 -14.46
C THR A 5 -1.32 -18.64 -13.06
N GLN A 6 -0.67 -19.31 -12.11
CA GLN A 6 -1.02 -19.18 -10.70
C GLN A 6 -0.70 -17.74 -10.28
N THR A 7 -1.71 -16.90 -10.18
CA THR A 7 -1.58 -15.55 -9.62
C THR A 7 -1.40 -15.71 -8.11
N THR A 8 -0.19 -15.55 -7.61
CA THR A 8 0.03 -15.47 -6.15
C THR A 8 -0.79 -14.31 -5.61
N PRO A 9 -1.62 -14.52 -4.57
CA PRO A 9 -2.41 -13.43 -4.00
C PRO A 9 -1.48 -12.35 -3.45
N ILE A 10 -1.79 -11.09 -3.77
CA ILE A 10 -1.07 -9.93 -3.25
C ILE A 10 -1.27 -9.87 -1.73
N PRO A 11 -0.20 -9.73 -0.91
CA PRO A 11 -0.35 -9.67 0.54
C PRO A 11 -1.24 -8.51 1.00
N ALA A 12 -1.86 -8.69 2.17
CA ALA A 12 -2.59 -7.60 2.83
C ALA A 12 -1.65 -6.42 3.12
N ILE A 13 -2.20 -5.21 3.09
CA ILE A 13 -1.38 -3.99 3.15
C ILE A 13 -0.59 -3.85 4.45
N ASP A 14 -1.15 -4.29 5.57
CA ASP A 14 -0.52 -4.33 6.89
C ASP A 14 0.69 -5.29 6.98
N GLN A 15 0.83 -6.19 6.02
CA GLN A 15 2.01 -7.04 5.88
C GLN A 15 3.10 -6.41 5.00
N LEU A 16 2.79 -5.32 4.30
CA LEU A 16 3.68 -4.67 3.34
C LEU A 16 4.26 -3.36 3.85
N VAL A 17 3.60 -2.71 4.81
CA VAL A 17 4.05 -1.44 5.40
C VAL A 17 4.16 -1.52 6.92
N PRO A 18 5.03 -0.71 7.56
CA PRO A 18 5.11 -0.64 9.02
C PRO A 18 3.96 0.19 9.64
N HIS A 19 3.16 0.87 8.82
CA HIS A 19 2.05 1.70 9.26
C HIS A 19 0.94 0.86 9.90
N SER A 20 0.20 1.47 10.82
CA SER A 20 -0.95 0.86 11.49
C SER A 20 -2.04 1.92 11.68
N ALA A 21 -3.27 1.48 11.90
CA ALA A 21 -4.38 2.39 12.17
C ALA A 21 -4.05 3.37 13.32
N PRO A 22 -4.45 4.65 13.22
CA PRO A 22 -5.26 5.24 12.15
C PRO A 22 -4.44 5.75 10.94
N MET A 23 -3.11 5.63 10.97
CA MET A 23 -2.20 6.16 9.94
C MET A 23 -1.85 5.15 8.84
N LEU A 24 -2.54 4.00 8.78
CA LEU A 24 -2.52 3.13 7.61
C LEU A 24 -3.57 3.65 6.63
N LEU A 25 -3.12 4.43 5.65
CA LEU A 25 -4.00 5.26 4.84
C LEU A 25 -4.37 4.65 3.49
N ILE A 26 -3.54 3.75 2.95
CA ILE A 26 -3.86 2.96 1.76
C ILE A 26 -4.54 1.64 2.17
N GLU A 27 -5.57 1.23 1.43
CA GLU A 27 -6.43 0.10 1.81
C GLU A 27 -5.90 -1.23 1.26
N ARG A 28 -5.44 -1.23 0.01
CA ARG A 28 -4.90 -2.44 -0.63
C ARG A 28 -4.00 -2.12 -1.81
N VAL A 29 -3.24 -3.14 -2.19
CA VAL A 29 -2.50 -3.19 -3.45
C VAL A 29 -3.34 -3.93 -4.49
N CYS A 30 -3.47 -3.36 -5.67
CA CYS A 30 -4.33 -3.84 -6.76
C CYS A 30 -3.55 -4.54 -7.86
N ASP A 31 -2.32 -4.08 -8.12
CA ASP A 31 -1.42 -4.66 -9.11
C ASP A 31 0.05 -4.42 -8.72
N THR A 32 0.94 -5.32 -9.15
CA THR A 32 2.37 -5.26 -8.87
C THR A 32 3.16 -5.76 -10.05
N GLY A 33 4.30 -5.13 -10.33
CA GLY A 33 5.24 -5.60 -11.34
C GLY A 33 6.69 -5.27 -11.01
N PRO A 34 7.62 -5.55 -11.93
CA PRO A 34 9.05 -5.39 -11.69
C PRO A 34 9.47 -3.96 -11.34
N ASP A 35 8.73 -2.96 -11.83
CA ASP A 35 9.04 -1.53 -11.71
C ASP A 35 7.83 -0.69 -11.26
N HIS A 36 6.74 -1.34 -10.81
CA HIS A 36 5.51 -0.64 -10.43
C HIS A 36 4.74 -1.32 -9.30
N LEU A 37 3.93 -0.51 -8.62
CA LEU A 37 2.88 -0.96 -7.73
C LEU A 37 1.69 -0.01 -7.86
N GLN A 38 0.49 -0.58 -7.95
CA GLN A 38 -0.76 0.17 -7.90
C GLN A 38 -1.45 -0.11 -6.55
N ALA A 39 -1.70 0.95 -5.79
CA ALA A 39 -2.47 0.89 -4.55
C ALA A 39 -3.74 1.75 -4.67
N GLU A 40 -4.71 1.49 -3.81
CA GLU A 40 -5.93 2.29 -3.73
C GLU A 40 -6.31 2.64 -2.30
N VAL A 41 -7.06 3.72 -2.19
CA VAL A 41 -7.75 4.16 -0.98
C VAL A 41 -9.12 4.71 -1.38
N THR A 42 -10.16 4.32 -0.65
CA THR A 42 -11.50 4.89 -0.76
C THR A 42 -11.65 6.06 0.20
N ILE A 43 -11.88 7.27 -0.31
CA ILE A 43 -12.15 8.44 0.54
C ILE A 43 -13.62 8.42 0.99
N GLN A 44 -13.81 8.44 2.31
CA GLN A 44 -15.11 8.40 2.98
C GLN A 44 -15.21 9.55 3.98
N GLN A 45 -16.43 9.86 4.44
CA GLN A 45 -16.65 10.88 5.47
C GLN A 45 -16.00 10.50 6.82
N THR A 46 -15.69 9.22 7.02
CA THR A 46 -14.99 8.65 8.17
C THR A 46 -13.48 8.55 7.99
N SER A 47 -12.93 8.92 6.83
CA SER A 47 -11.48 8.91 6.61
C SER A 47 -10.78 9.89 7.55
N MET A 48 -9.59 9.52 8.05
CA MET A 48 -8.86 10.24 9.10
C MET A 48 -8.68 11.74 8.82
N PHE A 49 -8.42 12.12 7.58
CA PHE A 49 -8.17 13.51 7.16
C PHE A 49 -9.34 14.13 6.38
N PHE A 50 -10.54 13.53 6.43
CA PHE A 50 -11.69 14.08 5.72
C PHE A 50 -12.21 15.36 6.40
N GLU A 51 -12.32 16.42 5.62
CA GLU A 51 -12.90 17.70 6.02
C GLU A 51 -14.26 17.89 5.34
N LYS A 52 -15.32 18.11 6.13
CA LYS A 52 -16.68 18.29 5.60
C LYS A 52 -16.72 19.47 4.63
N GLY A 53 -17.17 19.21 3.40
CA GLY A 53 -17.26 20.21 2.34
C GLY A 53 -15.97 20.41 1.53
N HIS A 54 -14.86 19.81 1.96
CA HIS A 54 -13.54 19.96 1.34
C HIS A 54 -12.90 18.64 0.89
N GLY A 55 -13.33 17.50 1.45
CA GLY A 55 -12.72 16.20 1.17
C GLY A 55 -11.42 16.03 1.94
N VAL A 56 -10.46 15.28 1.40
CA VAL A 56 -9.13 15.14 2.00
C VAL A 56 -8.19 16.22 1.45
N PRO A 57 -7.42 16.94 2.29
CA PRO A 57 -6.45 17.91 1.84
C PRO A 57 -5.41 17.30 0.89
N THR A 58 -5.07 17.99 -0.19
CA THR A 58 -4.16 17.48 -1.23
C THR A 58 -2.78 17.08 -0.71
N TYR A 59 -2.28 17.72 0.35
CA TYR A 59 -0.99 17.35 0.94
C TYR A 59 -0.96 15.92 1.50
N VAL A 60 -2.12 15.37 1.89
CA VAL A 60 -2.23 13.96 2.33
C VAL A 60 -1.95 13.00 1.16
N GLY A 61 -2.14 13.45 -0.08
CA GLY A 61 -1.74 12.68 -1.26
C GLY A 61 -0.24 12.34 -1.28
N ILE A 62 0.62 13.16 -0.67
CA ILE A 62 2.05 12.86 -0.53
C ILE A 62 2.25 11.64 0.37
N GLU A 63 1.50 11.55 1.46
CA GLU A 63 1.53 10.40 2.37
C GLU A 63 0.99 9.14 1.69
N TYR A 64 -0.07 9.24 0.88
CA TYR A 64 -0.56 8.10 0.09
C TYR A 64 0.51 7.57 -0.88
N ILE A 65 1.25 8.46 -1.54
CA ILE A 65 2.37 8.10 -2.41
C ILE A 65 3.50 7.47 -1.60
N ALA A 66 3.86 8.05 -0.45
CA ALA A 66 4.90 7.51 0.43
C ALA A 66 4.57 6.09 0.91
N GLN A 67 3.33 5.85 1.36
CA GLN A 67 2.89 4.51 1.77
C GLN A 67 2.83 3.53 0.60
N ALA A 68 2.46 3.97 -0.60
CA ALA A 68 2.53 3.13 -1.80
C ALA A 68 3.98 2.74 -2.16
N VAL A 69 4.93 3.66 -2.02
CA VAL A 69 6.38 3.38 -2.20
C VAL A 69 6.88 2.41 -1.12
N ALA A 70 6.47 2.60 0.13
CA ALA A 70 6.80 1.67 1.21
C ALA A 70 6.22 0.27 0.94
N ALA A 71 4.96 0.19 0.47
CA ALA A 71 4.31 -1.07 0.11
C ALA A 71 5.02 -1.76 -1.05
N TYR A 72 5.57 -1.01 -2.01
CA TYR A 72 6.35 -1.56 -3.12
C TYR A 72 7.64 -2.19 -2.63
N SER A 73 8.37 -1.52 -1.73
CA SER A 73 9.55 -2.07 -1.07
C SER A 73 9.21 -3.34 -0.26
N GLY A 74 8.13 -3.31 0.52
CA GLY A 74 7.66 -4.46 1.29
C GLY A 74 7.25 -5.65 0.41
N TRP A 75 6.58 -5.39 -0.71
CA TRP A 75 6.22 -6.41 -1.69
C TRP A 75 7.48 -7.03 -2.31
N ARG A 76 8.43 -6.22 -2.77
CA ARG A 76 9.72 -6.70 -3.32
C ARG A 76 10.46 -7.58 -2.31
N ALA A 77 10.51 -7.17 -1.04
CA ALA A 77 11.15 -7.94 0.02
C ALA A 77 10.46 -9.29 0.25
N LYS A 78 9.12 -9.31 0.30
CA LYS A 78 8.34 -10.54 0.45
C LYS A 78 8.41 -11.47 -0.75
N SER A 79 8.43 -10.92 -1.96
CA SER A 79 8.61 -11.70 -3.19
C SER A 79 9.97 -12.40 -3.23
N ALA A 80 11.02 -11.77 -2.69
CA ALA A 80 12.34 -12.39 -2.55
C ALA A 80 12.40 -13.37 -1.35
N HIS A 81 11.79 -13.01 -0.23
CA HIS A 81 11.80 -13.77 1.02
C HIS A 81 10.42 -13.70 1.69
N PRO A 82 9.56 -14.73 1.58
CA PRO A 82 8.18 -14.67 2.08
C PRO A 82 8.01 -14.29 3.56
N ALA A 83 9.00 -14.60 4.39
CA ALA A 83 9.05 -14.27 5.82
C ALA A 83 9.57 -12.85 6.14
N ALA A 84 9.96 -12.06 5.13
CA ALA A 84 10.41 -10.70 5.33
C ALA A 84 9.30 -9.84 5.96
N LEU A 85 9.72 -8.97 6.88
CA LEU A 85 8.87 -7.98 7.53
C LEU A 85 9.11 -6.60 6.91
N PRO A 86 8.10 -5.71 6.88
CA PRO A 86 8.29 -4.31 6.48
C PRO A 86 9.35 -3.63 7.37
N HIS A 87 10.22 -2.84 6.76
CA HIS A 87 11.27 -2.10 7.46
C HIS A 87 10.97 -0.59 7.49
N ILE A 88 11.35 0.06 8.59
CA ILE A 88 11.38 1.53 8.71
C ILE A 88 12.53 2.06 7.85
N GLY A 89 12.29 3.15 7.10
CA GLY A 89 13.34 3.85 6.33
C GLY A 89 13.07 4.06 4.83
N TYR A 90 11.90 3.66 4.32
CA TYR A 90 11.50 3.85 2.91
C TYR A 90 10.58 5.08 2.69
N LEU A 91 10.84 6.17 3.44
CA LEU A 91 9.99 7.36 3.70
C LEU A 91 9.18 7.22 4.99
N LEU A 92 9.82 7.62 6.08
CA LEU A 92 9.27 8.12 7.34
C LEU A 92 10.18 9.26 7.79
#